data_AF-A0A2E9FH84-F1
#
_entry.id   AF-A0A2E9FH84-F1
#
_cell.length_a   1.000
_cell.length_b   1.000
_cell.length_c   1.000
_cell.angle_alpha   90.00
_cell.angle_beta   90.00
_cell.angle_gamma   90.00
#
_symmetry.space_group_name_H-M   'P 1'
#
loop_
_entity.id
_entity.type
_entity.pdbx_description
1 polymer ?
#
loop_
_entity_poly.entity_id
_entity_poly.type
_entity_poly.pdbx_seq_one_letter_code
_entity_poly.pdbx_strand_id
1 'polypeptide(L)' 'MTKKNIDFEKSLSKLESIVEVLESENVSLEESVKKFEEGISLVKSCQKQLKDAELKVNKLLDDGSLEIVED' A
#
# COMPACT_ATOMS: atom_id res chain seq x y z
N MET A 1 6.79 15.15 -8.63
CA MET A 1 6.46 13.97 -7.80
C MET A 1 4.95 13.94 -7.62
N THR A 2 4.28 13.01 -8.29
CA THR A 2 2.82 12.93 -8.41
C THR A 2 2.18 12.50 -7.09
N LYS A 3 1.27 13.33 -6.56
CA LYS A 3 0.56 13.20 -5.27
C LYS A 3 0.13 11.78 -4.87
N LYS A 4 -0.27 10.95 -5.84
CA LYS A 4 -0.71 9.55 -5.65
C LYS A 4 0.40 8.61 -5.18
N ASN A 5 1.65 8.84 -5.58
CA ASN A 5 2.80 8.04 -5.16
C ASN A 5 3.16 8.33 -3.68
N ILE A 6 3.05 9.62 -3.29
CA ILE A 6 3.22 10.05 -1.90
C ILE A 6 2.18 9.39 -0.97
N ASP A 7 0.95 9.14 -1.44
CA ASP A 7 -0.09 8.49 -0.63
C ASP A 7 0.13 6.99 -0.43
N PHE A 8 0.72 6.28 -1.41
CA PHE A 8 1.06 4.86 -1.28
C PHE A 8 2.21 4.66 -0.27
N GLU A 9 3.34 5.35 -0.46
CA GLU A 9 4.51 5.25 0.42
C GLU A 9 4.16 5.61 1.86
N LYS A 10 3.31 6.63 2.06
CA LYS A 10 2.78 6.98 3.39
C LYS A 10 1.93 5.88 4.00
N SER A 11 1.07 5.25 3.19
CA SER A 11 0.21 4.15 3.66
C SER A 11 1.04 2.93 4.06
N LEU A 12 2.11 2.65 3.30
CA LEU A 12 3.06 1.58 3.59
C LEU A 12 3.86 1.86 4.87
N SER A 13 4.45 3.05 4.99
CA SER A 13 5.17 3.46 6.20
C SER A 13 4.28 3.43 7.46
N LYS A 14 3.00 3.81 7.31
CA LYS A 14 2.05 3.72 8.42
C LYS A 14 1.72 2.27 8.80
N LEU A 15 1.67 1.36 7.83
CA LEU A 15 1.48 -0.06 8.09
C LEU A 15 2.66 -0.65 8.85
N GLU A 16 3.89 -0.28 8.49
CA GLU A 16 5.11 -0.67 9.21
C GLU A 16 5.07 -0.21 10.67
N SER A 17 4.71 1.06 10.92
CA SER A 17 4.55 1.55 12.30
C SER A 17 3.44 0.84 13.08
N ILE A 18 2.37 0.39 12.42
CA ILE A 18 1.33 -0.42 13.08
C ILE A 18 1.87 -1.79 13.49
N VAL A 19 2.67 -2.42 12.63
CA VAL A 19 3.33 -3.70 12.96
C VAL A 19 4.24 -3.54 14.17
N GLU A 20 5.08 -2.49 14.19
CA GLU A 20 5.94 -2.19 15.35
C GLU A 20 5.15 -2.01 16.65
N VAL A 21 4.01 -1.33 16.60
CA VAL A 21 3.13 -1.18 17.78
C VAL A 21 2.52 -2.51 18.21
N LEU A 22 2.08 -3.33 17.27
CA LEU A 22 1.49 -4.65 17.57
C LEU A 22 2.50 -5.65 18.11
N GLU A 23 3.78 -5.51 17.76
CA GLU A 23 4.88 -6.32 18.30
C GLU A 23 5.39 -5.84 19.66
N SER A 24 4.96 -4.65 20.11
CA SER A 24 5.36 -4.10 21.41
C SER A 24 4.73 -4.85 22.58
N GLU A 25 5.53 -5.17 23.60
CA GLU A 25 5.07 -5.86 24.82
C GLU A 25 4.07 -5.04 25.66
N ASN A 26 3.97 -3.73 25.41
CA ASN A 26 3.15 -2.81 26.21
C ASN A 26 1.81 -2.43 25.54
N VAL A 27 1.46 -3.05 24.42
CA VAL A 27 0.19 -2.75 23.74
C VAL A 27 -0.99 -3.41 24.47
N SER A 28 -2.01 -2.63 24.77
CA SER A 28 -3.24 -3.17 25.37
C SER A 28 -4.08 -3.90 24.34
N LEU A 29 -4.88 -4.90 24.76
CA LEU A 29 -5.75 -5.64 23.85
C LEU A 29 -6.69 -4.73 23.02
N GLU A 30 -7.28 -3.70 23.65
CA GLU A 30 -8.15 -2.76 22.95
C GLU A 30 -7.37 -1.97 21.88
N GLU A 31 -6.14 -1.58 22.19
CA GLU A 31 -5.28 -0.89 21.24
C GLU A 31 -4.80 -1.82 20.13
N SER A 32 -4.47 -3.08 20.42
CA SER A 32 -4.15 -4.09 19.41
C SER A 32 -5.29 -4.27 18.41
N VAL A 33 -6.54 -4.35 18.89
CA VAL A 33 -7.71 -4.48 18.01
C VAL A 33 -7.86 -3.24 17.12
N LYS A 34 -7.76 -2.03 17.67
CA LYS A 34 -7.83 -0.79 16.89
C LYS A 34 -6.73 -0.71 15.83
N LYS A 35 -5.49 -1.06 16.20
CA LYS A 35 -4.33 -1.06 15.30
C LYS A 35 -4.47 -2.10 14.21
N PHE A 36 -5.01 -3.27 14.52
CA PHE A 36 -5.30 -4.31 13.55
C PHE A 36 -6.35 -3.85 12.52
N GLU A 37 -7.46 -3.26 12.97
CA GLU A 37 -8.49 -2.70 12.07
C GLU A 37 -7.91 -1.61 11.15
N GLU A 38 -7.10 -0.72 11.71
CA GLU A 38 -6.39 0.33 10.95
C GLU A 38 -5.47 -0.30 9.89
N GLY A 39 -4.69 -1.31 10.27
CA GLY A 39 -3.81 -2.05 9.37
C GLY A 39 -4.55 -2.72 8.22
N ILE A 40 -5.68 -3.38 8.49
CA ILE A 40 -6.53 -4.00 7.45
C ILE A 40 -7.05 -2.95 6.46
N SER A 41 -7.45 -1.77 6.94
CA SER A 41 -7.90 -0.68 6.08
C SER A 41 -6.78 -0.17 5.16
N LEU A 42 -5.58 0.01 5.71
CA LEU A 42 -4.40 0.43 4.94
C LEU A 42 -4.00 -0.60 3.88
N VAL A 43 -3.97 -1.89 4.23
CA VAL A 43 -3.67 -2.97 3.28
C VAL A 43 -4.65 -2.95 2.10
N LYS A 44 -5.95 -2.81 2.37
CA LYS A 44 -6.97 -2.71 1.31
C LYS A 44 -6.73 -1.50 0.40
N SER A 45 -6.35 -0.36 0.99
CA SER A 45 -6.00 0.85 0.22
C SER A 45 -4.78 0.64 -0.67
N CYS A 46 -3.71 0.06 -0.12
CA CYS A 46 -2.48 -0.24 -0.86
C CYS A 46 -2.74 -1.20 -2.03
N GLN A 47 -3.48 -2.29 -1.79
CA GLN A 47 -3.85 -3.25 -2.83
C GLN A 47 -4.66 -2.59 -3.95
N LYS A 48 -5.59 -1.70 -3.62
CA LYS A 48 -6.36 -0.95 -4.64
C LYS A 48 -5.44 -0.06 -5.47
N GLN A 49 -4.51 0.64 -4.84
CA GLN A 49 -3.56 1.51 -5.55
C GLN A 49 -2.64 0.72 -6.48
N LEU A 50 -2.14 -0.44 -6.03
CA LEU A 50 -1.34 -1.34 -6.86
C LEU A 50 -2.14 -1.85 -8.06
N LYS A 51 -3.38 -2.29 -7.84
CA LYS A 51 -4.27 -2.73 -8.93
C LYS A 51 -4.55 -1.63 -9.95
N ASP A 52 -4.80 -0.40 -9.48
CA ASP A 52 -4.98 0.76 -10.37
C ASP A 52 -3.71 1.04 -11.20
N ALA A 53 -2.54 0.91 -10.58
CA ALA A 53 -1.25 1.11 -11.24
C ALA A 53 -0.99 0.02 -12.30
N GLU A 54 -1.21 -1.25 -11.94
CA GLU A 54 -1.11 -2.40 -12.85
C GLU A 54 -2.04 -2.25 -14.05
N LEU A 55 -3.32 -1.90 -13.83
CA LEU A 55 -4.27 -1.64 -14.91
C LEU A 55 -3.81 -0.50 -15.82
N LYS A 56 -3.19 0.54 -15.26
CA LYS A 56 -2.65 1.64 -16.06
C LYS A 56 -1.46 1.18 -16.89
N VAL A 57 -0.55 0.39 -16.33
CA VAL A 57 0.60 -0.17 -17.06
C VAL A 57 0.12 -1.07 -18.19
N ASN A 58 -0.79 -2.01 -17.92
CA ASN A 58 -1.34 -2.91 -18.94
C ASN A 58 -2.00 -2.15 -20.10
N LYS A 59 -2.76 -1.09 -19.82
CA LYS A 59 -3.34 -0.26 -20.88
C LYS A 59 -2.29 0.40 -21.77
N LEU A 60 -1.17 0.83 -21.20
CA LEU A 60 -0.08 1.46 -21.94
C LEU A 60 0.74 0.43 -22.75
N LEU A 61 0.73 -0.83 -22.34
CA LEU A 61 1.30 -1.93 -23.13
C LEU A 61 0.38 -2.29 -24.30
N ASP A 62 -0.93 -2.41 -24.03
CA ASP A 62 -1.94 -2.75 -25.03
C ASP A 62 -2.09 -1.68 -26.13
N ASP A 63 -1.91 -0.40 -25.78
CA ASP A 63 -1.96 0.72 -26.74
C ASP A 63 -0.63 0.96 -27.48
N GLY A 64 0.40 0.15 -27.20
CA GLY A 64 1.73 0.24 -27.80
C GLY A 64 2.53 1.47 -27.36
N SER A 65 2.11 2.21 -26.33
CA SER A 65 2.82 3.39 -25.82
C SER A 65 3.99 3.05 -24.88
N LEU A 66 4.09 1.80 -24.44
CA LEU A 66 5.21 1.26 -23.69
C LEU A 66 5.78 0.03 -24.43
N GLU A 67 7.00 0.15 -24.96
CA GLU A 67 7.78 -1.01 -25.42
C GLU A 67 8.54 -1.59 -24.22
N ILE A 68 8.23 -2.83 -23.83
CA ILE A 68 9.06 -3.57 -22.88
C ILE A 68 10.30 -4.02 -23.65
N VAL A 69 11.44 -3.43 -23.32
CA VAL A 69 12.74 -3.94 -23.76
C VAL A 69 13.04 -5.15 -22.86
N GLU A 70 12.89 -6.36 -23.39
CA GLU A 70 13.41 -7.57 -22.74
C GLU A 70 14.94 -7.54 -22.88
N ASP A 71 15.66 -7.53 -21.76
CA ASP A 71 17.11 -7.82 -21.71
C ASP A 71 17.38 -9.32 -21.92
#